data_AF-A0A377A2S7-F1
#
_entry.id   AF-A0A377A2S7-F1
#
_cell.length_a   1.000
_cell.length_b   1.000
_cell.length_c   1.000
_cell.angle_alpha   90.00
_cell.angle_beta   90.00
_cell.angle_gamma   90.00
#
_symmetry.space_group_name_H-M   'P 1'
#
loop_
_entity.id
_entity.type
_entity.pdbx_description
1 polymer ?
#
loop_
_entity_poly.entity_id
_entity_poly.type
_entity_poly.pdbx_seq_one_letter_code
_entity_poly.pdbx_strand_id
1 'polypeptide(L)'
;MFAIGIDNTLPEEFARLYPRLVRTTRAALAGFESEYGVHLSDEESGLVAVIFGAWLMQENDLHEKQIILLTGNDSEREAQIEQQLRELTLLPLNIKHMSVKAFLQTGAPRGAALIIAPYTMPLPLFSPPLIYTDLTLTTHQQEQIRKMLESA
;
A
#
# COMPACT_ATOMS: atom_id res chain seq x y z
N MET A 1 27.51 -27.11 -2.28
CA MET A 1 26.67 -26.10 -2.96
C MET A 1 25.61 -25.70 -1.95
N PHE A 2 25.73 -24.50 -1.37
CA PHE A 2 24.77 -24.03 -0.38
C PHE A 2 23.47 -23.70 -1.11
N ALA A 3 22.48 -24.59 -0.99
CA ALA A 3 21.11 -24.33 -1.38
C ALA A 3 20.49 -23.37 -0.35
N ILE A 4 20.87 -22.09 -0.43
CA ILE A 4 20.05 -21.02 0.13
C ILE A 4 18.95 -20.82 -0.90
N GLY A 5 17.96 -21.71 -0.89
CA GLY A 5 16.67 -21.40 -1.49
C GLY A 5 16.10 -20.28 -0.63
N ILE A 6 16.31 -19.02 -1.05
CA ILE A 6 15.46 -17.95 -0.57
C ILE A 6 14.08 -18.39 -1.04
N ASP A 7 13.21 -18.77 -0.11
CA ASP A 7 11.82 -19.04 -0.42
C ASP A 7 11.32 -17.88 -1.30
N ASN A 8 10.97 -18.17 -2.55
CA ASN A 8 10.53 -17.19 -3.56
C ASN A 8 9.25 -16.43 -3.16
N THR A 9 8.75 -16.64 -1.93
CA THR A 9 7.61 -15.96 -1.34
C THR A 9 7.90 -14.49 -1.07
N LEU A 10 9.13 -14.12 -0.70
CA LEU A 10 9.42 -12.76 -0.26
C LEU A 10 9.31 -11.71 -1.38
N PRO A 11 9.88 -11.91 -2.58
CA PRO A 11 9.70 -10.97 -3.70
C PRO A 11 8.24 -10.88 -4.18
N GLU A 12 7.51 -12.00 -4.18
CA GLU A 12 6.10 -12.06 -4.59
C GLU A 12 5.18 -11.32 -3.60
N GLU A 13 5.35 -11.56 -2.29
CA GLU A 13 4.62 -10.83 -1.26
C GLU A 13 4.98 -9.34 -1.27
N PHE A 14 6.24 -9.01 -1.48
CA PHE A 14 6.69 -7.63 -1.60
C PHE A 14 6.10 -6.93 -2.83
N ALA A 15 6.00 -7.62 -3.97
CA ALA A 15 5.33 -7.11 -5.16
C ALA A 15 3.84 -6.87 -4.94
N ARG A 16 3.17 -7.72 -4.13
CA ARG A 16 1.77 -7.51 -3.74
C ARG A 16 1.61 -6.33 -2.78
N LEU A 17 2.51 -6.18 -1.81
CA LEU A 17 2.43 -5.14 -0.79
C LEU A 17 2.86 -3.76 -1.32
N TYR A 18 3.83 -3.72 -2.24
CA TYR A 18 4.48 -2.51 -2.76
C TYR A 18 4.59 -2.52 -4.30
N PRO A 19 3.45 -2.64 -5.02
CA PRO A 19 3.44 -2.81 -6.48
C PRO A 19 4.08 -1.62 -7.20
N ARG A 20 3.91 -0.40 -6.68
CA ARG A 20 4.46 0.80 -7.30
C ARG A 20 5.97 0.91 -7.13
N LEU A 21 6.52 0.44 -6.02
CA LEU A 21 7.97 0.41 -5.81
C LEU A 21 8.61 -0.54 -6.81
N VAL A 22 8.09 -1.76 -6.94
CA VAL A 22 8.58 -2.74 -7.93
C VAL A 22 8.51 -2.19 -9.36
N ARG A 23 7.38 -1.59 -9.75
CA ARG A 23 7.23 -0.99 -11.08
C ARG A 23 8.21 0.15 -11.33
N THR A 24 8.42 1.00 -10.34
CA THR A 24 9.33 2.16 -10.46
C THR A 24 10.79 1.70 -10.54
N THR A 25 11.18 0.74 -9.69
CA THR A 25 12.51 0.13 -9.73
C THR A 25 12.77 -0.52 -11.07
N ARG A 26 11.83 -1.30 -11.61
CA ARG A 26 11.95 -1.90 -12.94
C ARG A 26 12.11 -0.85 -14.04
N ALA A 27 11.29 0.20 -14.00
CA ALA A 27 11.39 1.29 -14.97
C ALA A 27 12.74 2.01 -14.91
N ALA A 28 13.30 2.19 -13.70
CA ALA A 28 14.62 2.78 -13.51
C ALA A 28 15.75 1.85 -14.00
N LEU A 29 15.60 0.53 -13.80
CA LEU A 29 16.56 -0.47 -14.27
C LEU A 29 16.57 -0.64 -15.79
N ALA A 30 15.45 -0.40 -16.49
CA ALA A 30 15.36 -0.53 -17.94
C ALA A 30 16.39 0.34 -18.70
N GLY A 31 16.72 1.53 -18.17
CA GLY A 31 17.78 2.38 -18.73
C GLY A 31 19.17 1.73 -18.62
N PHE A 32 19.46 1.14 -17.46
CA PHE A 32 20.70 0.42 -17.20
C PHE A 32 20.81 -0.85 -18.04
N GLU A 33 19.73 -1.63 -18.16
CA GLU A 33 19.66 -2.81 -19.03
C GLU A 33 20.00 -2.48 -20.48
N SER A 34 19.42 -1.39 -21.00
CA SER A 34 19.65 -0.93 -22.37
C SER A 34 21.07 -0.40 -22.58
N GLU A 35 21.66 0.26 -21.59
CA GLU A 35 23.00 0.87 -21.70
C GLU A 35 24.11 -0.19 -21.64
N TYR A 36 23.95 -1.21 -20.78
CA TYR A 36 24.96 -2.24 -20.55
C TYR A 36 24.68 -3.56 -21.27
N GLY A 37 23.55 -3.68 -21.98
CA GLY A 37 23.15 -4.89 -22.70
C GLY A 37 22.88 -6.08 -21.78
N VAL A 38 22.42 -5.81 -20.56
CA VAL A 38 22.08 -6.81 -19.55
C VAL A 38 20.57 -6.94 -19.43
N HIS A 39 20.09 -8.12 -19.07
CA HIS A 39 18.67 -8.36 -18.79
C HIS A 39 18.53 -8.95 -17.38
N LEU A 40 17.83 -8.22 -16.53
CA LEU A 40 17.45 -8.60 -15.20
C LEU A 40 16.12 -9.33 -15.26
N SER A 41 16.09 -10.52 -14.67
CA SER A 41 14.86 -11.28 -14.47
C SER A 41 13.87 -10.55 -13.55
N ASP A 42 12.63 -11.04 -13.54
CA ASP A 42 11.60 -10.54 -12.62
C ASP A 42 12.00 -10.70 -11.16
N GLU A 43 12.69 -11.80 -10.84
CA GLU A 43 13.22 -12.09 -9.51
C GLU A 43 14.33 -11.10 -9.13
N GLU A 44 15.28 -10.82 -10.03
CA GLU A 44 16.37 -9.87 -9.77
C GLU A 44 15.86 -8.44 -9.61
N SER A 45 14.94 -8.01 -10.49
CA SER A 45 14.27 -6.72 -10.37
C SER A 45 13.47 -6.61 -9.07
N GLY A 46 12.82 -7.70 -8.66
CA GLY A 46 12.10 -7.79 -7.38
C GLY A 46 13.03 -7.67 -6.18
N LEU A 47 14.18 -8.35 -6.21
CA LEU A 47 15.19 -8.27 -5.15
C LEU A 47 15.76 -6.85 -5.02
N VAL A 48 16.06 -6.19 -6.14
CA VAL A 48 16.49 -4.79 -6.15
C VAL A 48 15.42 -3.89 -5.54
N ALA A 49 14.14 -4.13 -5.83
CA ALA A 49 13.04 -3.37 -5.24
C ALA A 49 12.93 -3.60 -3.72
N VAL A 50 13.15 -4.83 -3.24
CA VAL A 50 13.20 -5.14 -1.80
C VAL A 50 14.34 -4.39 -1.12
N ILE A 51 15.54 -4.35 -1.72
CA ILE A 51 16.70 -3.63 -1.16
C ILE A 51 16.40 -2.14 -1.04
N PHE A 52 15.87 -1.51 -2.10
CA PHE A 52 15.48 -0.10 -2.04
C PHE A 52 14.35 0.14 -1.02
N GLY A 53 13.38 -0.76 -0.93
CA GLY A 53 12.30 -0.69 0.04
C GLY A 53 12.79 -0.75 1.49
N ALA A 54 13.69 -1.68 1.80
CA ALA A 54 14.31 -1.80 3.11
C ALA A 54 15.12 -0.54 3.48
N TRP A 55 15.84 0.04 2.51
CA TRP A 55 16.56 1.29 2.71
C TRP A 55 15.62 2.49 2.94
N LEU A 56 14.52 2.60 2.19
CA LEU A 56 13.49 3.62 2.39
C LEU A 56 12.84 3.54 3.79
N MET A 57 12.69 2.32 4.32
CA MET A 57 12.18 2.10 5.68
C MET A 57 13.18 2.54 6.75
N GLN A 58 14.49 2.45 6.46
CA GLN A 58 15.55 2.77 7.42
C GLN A 58 15.87 4.28 7.47
N GLU A 59 15.87 4.98 6.33
CA GLU A 59 16.31 6.39 6.30
C GLU A 59 15.24 7.40 6.72
N ASN A 60 13.96 7.10 6.53
CA ASN A 60 12.92 8.12 6.55
C ASN A 60 12.12 8.19 7.86
N ASP A 61 12.57 7.51 8.93
CA ASP A 61 11.81 7.29 10.18
C ASP A 61 10.34 7.00 9.87
N LEU A 62 10.14 6.17 8.85
CA LEU A 62 8.90 6.13 8.11
C LEU A 62 7.92 5.27 8.89
N HIS A 63 7.26 5.90 9.86
CA HIS A 63 6.23 5.26 10.64
C HIS A 63 5.16 4.76 9.67
N GLU A 64 4.99 3.44 9.60
CA GLU A 64 3.94 2.84 8.77
C GLU A 64 2.61 3.52 9.10
N LYS A 65 2.08 4.31 8.17
CA LYS A 65 0.80 4.99 8.36
C LYS A 65 -0.28 3.93 8.37
N GLN A 66 -0.88 3.72 9.54
CA GLN A 66 -1.95 2.75 9.70
C GLN A 66 -3.22 3.28 9.02
N ILE A 67 -3.63 2.61 7.95
CA ILE A 67 -4.90 2.85 7.26
C ILE A 67 -5.90 1.81 7.72
N ILE A 68 -7.12 2.24 8.02
CA ILE A 68 -8.23 1.34 8.31
C ILE A 68 -9.12 1.24 7.09
N LEU A 69 -9.26 0.03 6.54
CA LEU A 69 -10.24 -0.28 5.51
C LEU A 69 -11.46 -0.93 6.18
N LEU A 70 -12.62 -0.28 6.05
CA LEU A 70 -13.84 -0.83 6.60
C LEU A 70 -14.39 -1.96 5.73
N THR A 71 -14.59 -3.13 6.35
CA THR A 71 -15.09 -4.32 5.66
C THR A 71 -16.57 -4.57 5.94
N GLY A 72 -17.25 -5.16 4.97
CA GLY A 72 -18.70 -5.37 4.94
C GLY A 72 -19.07 -6.61 4.14
N ASN A 73 -19.86 -6.41 3.07
CA ASN A 73 -20.45 -7.50 2.29
C ASN A 73 -19.80 -7.69 0.91
N ASP A 74 -18.83 -6.83 0.54
CA ASP A 74 -18.24 -6.79 -0.80
C ASP A 74 -16.70 -6.85 -0.72
N SER A 75 -16.19 -8.08 -0.61
CA SER A 75 -14.75 -8.32 -0.48
C SER A 75 -13.96 -8.04 -1.77
N GLU A 76 -14.59 -8.15 -2.95
CA GLU A 76 -13.92 -7.80 -4.22
C GLU A 76 -13.63 -6.31 -4.27
N ARG A 77 -14.61 -5.49 -3.86
CA ARG A 77 -14.46 -4.05 -3.81
C ARG A 77 -13.46 -3.58 -2.77
N GLU A 78 -13.44 -4.24 -1.61
CA GLU A 78 -12.42 -4.02 -0.57
C GLU A 78 -11.01 -4.29 -1.11
N ALA A 79 -10.82 -5.42 -1.81
CA ALA A 79 -9.54 -5.76 -2.42
C ALA A 79 -9.12 -4.76 -3.51
N GLN A 80 -10.05 -4.29 -4.35
CA GLN A 80 -9.77 -3.28 -5.37
C GLN A 80 -9.32 -1.94 -4.75
N ILE A 81 -10.00 -1.48 -3.71
CA ILE A 81 -9.63 -0.24 -3.02
C ILE A 81 -8.29 -0.40 -2.32
N GLU A 82 -8.04 -1.55 -1.67
CA GLU A 82 -6.74 -1.86 -1.09
C GLU A 82 -5.62 -1.76 -2.12
N GLN A 83 -5.81 -2.39 -3.28
CA GLN A 83 -4.82 -2.36 -4.35
C GLN A 83 -4.59 -0.95 -4.89
N GLN A 84 -5.66 -0.17 -5.08
CA GLN A 84 -5.55 1.24 -5.47
C GLN A 84 -4.71 2.03 -4.46
N LEU A 85 -4.95 1.87 -3.16
CA LEU A 85 -4.18 2.56 -2.11
C LEU A 85 -2.70 2.22 -2.14
N ARG A 86 -2.37 0.94 -2.32
CA ARG A 86 -0.99 0.47 -2.46
C ARG A 86 -0.29 1.01 -3.69
N GLU A 87 -1.06 1.35 -4.74
CA GLU A 87 -0.53 2.03 -5.92
C GLU A 87 -0.40 3.56 -5.77
N LEU A 88 -0.99 4.17 -4.73
CA LEU A 88 -0.91 5.63 -4.54
C LEU A 88 0.43 6.11 -3.98
N THR A 89 1.17 5.24 -3.29
CA THR A 89 2.42 5.60 -2.63
C THR A 89 3.50 4.55 -2.87
N LEU A 90 4.75 4.99 -2.77
CA LEU A 90 5.93 4.11 -2.75
C LEU A 90 6.23 3.60 -1.33
N LEU A 91 5.58 4.19 -0.33
CA LEU A 91 5.82 3.95 1.08
C LEU A 91 5.03 2.74 1.58
N PRO A 92 5.54 2.01 2.58
CA PRO A 92 4.79 0.93 3.19
C PRO A 92 3.52 1.42 3.88
N LEU A 93 2.40 0.81 3.48
CA LEU A 93 1.09 1.06 4.06
C LEU A 93 0.63 -0.13 4.89
N ASN A 94 0.32 0.13 6.16
CA ASN A 94 -0.27 -0.85 7.06
C ASN A 94 -1.80 -0.74 6.97
N ILE A 95 -2.41 -1.53 6.08
CA ILE A 95 -3.86 -1.54 5.87
C ILE A 95 -4.47 -2.61 6.78
N LYS A 96 -5.26 -2.18 7.77
CA LYS A 96 -6.02 -3.07 8.65
C LYS A 96 -7.48 -3.11 8.25
N HIS A 97 -7.99 -4.32 8.05
CA HIS A 97 -9.41 -4.56 7.82
C HIS A 97 -10.18 -4.54 9.14
N MET A 98 -11.25 -3.76 9.21
CA MET A 98 -12.13 -3.72 10.37
C MET A 98 -13.58 -3.68 9.91
N SER A 99 -14.43 -4.57 10.44
CA SER A 99 -15.83 -4.55 10.04
C SER A 99 -16.52 -3.23 10.42
N VAL A 100 -17.45 -2.77 9.58
CA VAL A 100 -18.28 -1.59 9.88
C VAL A 100 -19.00 -1.74 11.23
N LYS A 101 -19.46 -2.96 11.55
CA LYS A 101 -20.11 -3.25 12.84
C LYS A 101 -19.18 -3.03 14.03
N ALA A 102 -17.94 -3.50 13.94
CA ALA A 102 -16.94 -3.29 14.98
C ALA A 102 -16.62 -1.80 15.12
N PHE A 103 -16.41 -1.09 14.00
CA PHE A 103 -16.12 0.33 14.01
C PHE A 103 -17.22 1.18 14.67
N LEU A 104 -18.50 0.86 14.42
CA LEU A 104 -19.62 1.56 15.06
C LEU A 104 -19.70 1.31 16.58
N GLN A 105 -19.19 0.18 17.07
CA GLN A 105 -19.21 -0.17 18.50
C GLN A 105 -17.99 0.37 19.25
N THR A 106 -16.80 0.22 18.68
CA THR A 106 -15.53 0.56 19.34
C THR A 106 -14.92 1.88 18.88
N GLY A 107 -15.41 2.46 17.80
CA GLY A 107 -14.86 3.66 17.18
C GLY A 107 -13.53 3.43 16.45
N ALA A 108 -12.87 4.52 16.08
CA ALA A 108 -11.59 4.48 15.38
C ALA A 108 -10.45 3.99 16.30
N PRO A 109 -9.64 3.00 15.87
CA PRO A 109 -8.47 2.57 16.63
C PRO A 109 -7.45 3.72 16.74
N ARG A 110 -6.79 3.79 17.90
CA ARG A 110 -5.74 4.80 18.16
C ARG A 110 -4.57 4.56 17.20
N GLY A 111 -4.07 5.63 16.57
CA GLY A 111 -2.98 5.57 15.60
C GLY A 111 -3.42 5.40 14.13
N ALA A 112 -4.71 5.36 13.83
CA ALA A 112 -5.20 5.39 12.45
C ALA A 112 -4.93 6.77 11.81
N ALA A 113 -4.12 6.79 10.74
CA ALA A 113 -3.85 7.97 9.95
C ALA A 113 -5.02 8.31 9.01
N LEU A 114 -5.72 7.28 8.52
CA LEU A 114 -6.82 7.41 7.56
C LEU A 114 -7.82 6.27 7.73
N ILE A 115 -9.10 6.56 7.58
CA ILE A 115 -10.17 5.56 7.54
C ILE A 115 -10.87 5.65 6.18
N ILE A 116 -11.04 4.50 5.54
CA ILE A 116 -11.66 4.38 4.23
C ILE A 116 -12.92 3.53 4.36
N ALA A 117 -14.04 4.13 3.99
CA ALA A 117 -15.34 3.49 3.98
C ALA A 117 -15.77 3.24 2.52
N PRO A 118 -15.81 1.98 2.05
CA PRO A 118 -16.37 1.63 0.75
C PRO A 118 -17.91 1.69 0.72
N TYR A 119 -18.54 1.99 1.86
CA TYR A 119 -19.99 2.00 2.01
C TYR A 119 -20.44 3.33 2.60
N THR A 120 -21.58 3.83 2.14
CA THR A 120 -22.29 4.92 2.80
C THR A 120 -22.74 4.46 4.19
N MET A 121 -22.22 5.11 5.23
CA MET A 121 -22.56 4.84 6.63
C MET A 121 -22.81 6.14 7.38
N PRO A 122 -23.73 6.15 8.38
CA PRO A 122 -23.94 7.33 9.20
C PRO A 122 -22.64 7.69 9.94
N LEU A 123 -22.22 8.95 9.78
CA LEU A 123 -20.98 9.50 10.36
C LEU A 123 -20.97 9.34 11.89
N PRO A 124 -19.97 8.69 12.49
CA PRO A 124 -19.68 8.92 13.89
C PRO A 124 -19.20 10.36 14.06
N LEU A 125 -19.68 11.03 15.12
CA LEU A 125 -19.46 12.45 15.41
C LEU A 125 -17.98 12.87 15.57
N PHE A 126 -17.05 11.92 15.71
CA PHE A 126 -15.62 12.17 15.83
C PHE A 126 -14.81 11.07 15.17
N SER A 127 -13.98 11.41 14.18
CA SER A 127 -13.01 10.49 13.57
C SER A 127 -11.86 11.27 12.92
N PRO A 128 -10.66 10.66 12.77
CA PRO A 128 -9.64 11.13 11.82
C PRO A 128 -10.24 11.27 10.41
N PRO A 129 -9.57 11.96 9.47
CA PRO A 129 -10.12 12.26 8.15
C PRO A 129 -10.72 11.00 7.50
N LEU A 130 -12.03 11.03 7.30
CA LEU A 130 -12.81 9.92 6.77
C LEU A 130 -13.05 10.16 5.29
N ILE A 131 -12.62 9.21 4.45
CA ILE A 131 -12.84 9.29 3.00
C ILE A 131 -13.83 8.20 2.58
N TYR A 132 -14.96 8.65 2.05
CA TYR A 132 -15.97 7.80 1.45
C TYR A 132 -15.60 7.45 0.02
N THR A 133 -15.76 6.18 -0.35
CA THR A 133 -15.62 5.75 -1.74
C THR A 133 -16.87 4.98 -2.14
N ASP A 134 -17.59 5.45 -3.16
CA ASP A 134 -18.86 4.86 -3.62
C ASP A 134 -18.67 3.71 -4.63
N LEU A 135 -17.57 3.69 -5.38
CA LEU A 135 -17.15 2.54 -6.18
C LEU A 135 -15.64 2.36 -6.17
N THR A 136 -14.91 3.35 -6.69
CA THR A 136 -13.45 3.42 -6.77
C THR A 136 -12.95 4.74 -6.19
N LEU A 137 -11.68 4.81 -5.78
CA LEU A 137 -11.07 6.08 -5.39
C LEU A 137 -11.05 7.03 -6.59
N THR A 138 -11.73 8.17 -6.50
CA THR A 138 -11.69 9.21 -7.54
C THR A 138 -10.32 9.86 -7.59
N THR A 139 -9.92 10.43 -8.74
CA THR A 139 -8.59 11.08 -8.91
C THR A 139 -8.32 12.14 -7.84
N HIS A 140 -9.32 12.95 -7.48
CA HIS A 140 -9.19 13.94 -6.41
C HIS A 140 -8.94 13.29 -5.04
N GLN A 141 -9.65 12.20 -4.72
CA GLN A 141 -9.43 11.46 -3.48
C GLN A 141 -8.07 10.80 -3.44
N GLN A 142 -7.62 10.25 -4.57
CA GLN A 142 -6.29 9.66 -4.72
C GLN A 142 -5.20 10.70 -4.45
N GLU A 143 -5.29 11.88 -5.04
CA GLU A 143 -4.34 12.97 -4.80
C GLU A 143 -4.36 13.46 -3.34
N GLN A 144 -5.55 13.57 -2.74
CA GLN A 144 -5.68 14.01 -1.35
C GLN A 144 -5.11 12.96 -0.37
N ILE A 145 -5.42 11.68 -0.57
CA ILE A 145 -4.85 10.57 0.20
C ILE A 145 -3.33 10.56 0.04
N ARG A 146 -2.84 10.66 -1.19
CA ARG A 146 -1.42 10.71 -1.48
C ARG A 146 -0.75 11.86 -0.72
N LYS A 147 -1.30 13.08 -0.78
CA LYS A 147 -0.77 14.24 -0.04
C LYS A 147 -0.72 13.96 1.47
N MET A 148 -1.75 13.35 2.03
CA MET A 148 -1.81 13.03 3.47
C MET A 148 -0.85 11.91 3.88
N LEU A 149 -0.61 10.94 2.99
CA LEU A 149 0.35 9.86 3.19
C LEU A 149 1.80 10.34 3.03
N GLU A 150 2.05 11.30 2.13
CA GLU A 150 3.37 11.88 1.88
C GLU A 150 3.69 13.09 2.78
N SER A 151 2.68 13.76 3.38
CA SER A 151 2.91 14.82 4.37
C SER A 151 3.31 14.20 5.72
N ALA A 152 4.58 14.36 6.08
CA ALA A 152 5.10 14.06 7.41
C ALA A 152 4.62 15.10 8.45
#